data_AF-A0A2M7T8H3-F1
#
_entry.id   AF-A0A2M7T8H3-F1
#
_cell.length_a   1.000
_cell.length_b   1.000
_cell.length_c   1.000
_cell.angle_alpha   90.00
_cell.angle_beta   90.00
_cell.angle_gamma   90.00
#
_symmetry.space_group_name_H-M   'P 1'
#
loop_
_entity.id
_entity.type
_entity.pdbx_description
1 polymer ?
#
loop_
_entity_poly.entity_id
_entity_poly.type
_entity_poly.pdbx_seq_one_letter_code
_entity_poly.pdbx_strand_id
1 'polypeptide(L)'
;MSLQSEIEQDITAAKELLKEHAFSGHRLLKDQAKDIEGLPLATLLFVTASLGTYRSEELRPVAVGLELLRLAAEKHYREMANLNAGDNLQNLFLVTADFYYAQAITIAATVRKGFVVEHMVKAIAEIAGVEAAGQKHDKPVTVSDENAGLFRTAVELGTLLSTTPL
;
A
#
# COMPACT_ATOMS: atom_id res chain seq x y z
N MET A 1 -1.81 -22.78 18.00
CA MET A 1 -1.48 -22.24 16.67
C MET A 1 -0.12 -21.57 16.80
N SER A 2 0.80 -21.71 15.83
CA SER A 2 2.09 -21.01 15.90
C SER A 2 1.93 -19.58 15.36
N LEU A 3 2.77 -18.65 15.83
CA LEU A 3 2.79 -17.27 15.33
C LEU A 3 3.04 -17.23 13.81
N GLN A 4 3.90 -18.12 13.31
CA GLN A 4 4.11 -18.27 11.87
C GLN A 4 2.81 -18.62 11.14
N SER A 5 2.05 -19.61 11.63
CA SER A 5 0.79 -19.99 10.98
C SER A 5 -0.28 -18.90 11.03
N GLU A 6 -0.24 -18.05 12.06
CA GLU A 6 -1.13 -16.90 12.19
C GLU A 6 -0.77 -15.80 11.18
N ILE A 7 0.52 -15.49 11.01
CA ILE A 7 1.00 -14.55 10.00
C ILE A 7 0.66 -15.03 8.58
N GLU A 8 0.83 -16.31 8.27
CA GLU A 8 0.47 -16.89 6.96
C GLU A 8 -1.05 -16.77 6.68
N GLN A 9 -1.88 -16.99 7.69
CA GLN A 9 -3.32 -16.78 7.60
C GLN A 9 -3.67 -15.30 7.40
N ASP A 10 -3.00 -14.40 8.12
CA ASP A 10 -3.22 -12.95 7.99
C ASP A 10 -2.79 -12.40 6.63
N ILE A 11 -1.69 -12.91 6.05
CA ILE A 11 -1.28 -12.58 4.68
C ILE A 11 -2.35 -13.03 3.69
N THR A 12 -2.88 -14.24 3.87
CA THR A 12 -3.96 -14.77 3.02
C THR A 12 -5.22 -13.92 3.14
N ALA A 13 -5.63 -13.59 4.37
CA ALA A 13 -6.80 -12.75 4.64
C ALA A 13 -6.62 -11.33 4.08
N ALA A 14 -5.44 -10.73 4.24
CA ALA A 14 -5.12 -9.44 3.65
C ALA A 14 -5.18 -9.47 2.13
N LYS A 15 -4.77 -10.57 1.48
CA LYS A 15 -4.87 -10.73 0.02
C LYS A 15 -6.32 -10.72 -0.46
N GLU A 16 -7.19 -11.41 0.24
CA GLU A 16 -8.61 -11.46 -0.11
C GLU A 16 -9.29 -10.11 0.14
N LEU A 17 -9.03 -9.47 1.29
CA LEU A 17 -9.53 -8.12 1.58
C LEU A 17 -9.03 -7.08 0.56
N LEU A 18 -7.76 -7.16 0.16
CA LEU A 18 -7.20 -6.29 -0.86
C LEU A 18 -7.94 -6.44 -2.19
N LYS A 19 -8.23 -7.67 -2.62
CA LYS A 19 -9.02 -7.90 -3.84
C LYS A 19 -10.42 -7.34 -3.74
N GLU A 20 -11.07 -7.52 -2.60
CA GLU A 20 -12.40 -6.97 -2.34
C GLU A 20 -12.37 -5.45 -2.47
N HIS A 21 -11.45 -4.77 -1.80
CA HIS A 21 -11.40 -3.32 -1.80
C HIS A 21 -10.86 -2.70 -3.09
N ALA A 22 -9.93 -3.37 -3.77
CA ALA A 22 -9.34 -2.86 -5.02
C ALA A 22 -10.25 -3.09 -6.24
N PHE A 23 -11.02 -4.20 -6.29
CA PHE A 23 -11.62 -4.67 -7.54
C PHE A 23 -13.11 -5.02 -7.49
N SER A 24 -13.74 -5.09 -6.32
CA SER A 24 -15.11 -5.67 -6.23
C SER A 24 -16.24 -4.76 -6.72
N GLY A 25 -16.00 -3.47 -6.97
CA GLY A 25 -17.05 -2.50 -7.30
C GLY A 25 -17.16 -2.06 -8.76
N HIS A 26 -16.11 -2.24 -9.58
CA HIS A 26 -16.05 -1.61 -10.91
C HIS A 26 -15.53 -2.57 -11.98
N ARG A 27 -16.33 -2.78 -13.04
CA ARG A 27 -16.04 -3.73 -14.13
C ARG A 27 -14.68 -3.48 -14.80
N LEU A 28 -14.21 -2.23 -14.83
CA LEU A 28 -12.91 -1.84 -15.39
C LEU A 28 -11.70 -2.25 -14.53
N LEU A 29 -11.89 -2.39 -13.21
CA LEU A 29 -10.83 -2.75 -12.27
C LEU A 29 -10.73 -4.27 -12.09
N LYS A 30 -11.82 -4.99 -12.33
CA LYS A 30 -11.91 -6.44 -12.17
C LYS A 30 -10.89 -7.22 -13.01
N ASP A 31 -10.55 -6.72 -14.20
CA ASP A 31 -9.55 -7.33 -15.08
C ASP A 31 -8.10 -7.08 -14.59
N GLN A 32 -7.88 -6.08 -13.72
CA GLN A 32 -6.58 -5.78 -13.11
C GLN A 32 -6.27 -6.65 -11.88
N ALA A 33 -7.24 -7.44 -11.41
CA ALA A 33 -7.09 -8.30 -10.24
C ALA A 33 -6.11 -9.48 -10.42
N LYS A 34 -5.71 -9.76 -11.66
CA LYS A 34 -4.90 -10.95 -12.01
C LYS A 34 -3.42 -10.83 -11.61
N ASP A 35 -2.96 -9.64 -11.23
CA ASP A 35 -1.53 -9.34 -11.11
C ASP A 35 -1.02 -9.17 -9.66
N ILE A 36 -1.83 -9.48 -8.63
CA ILE A 36 -1.33 -9.46 -7.24
C ILE A 36 -0.57 -10.77 -6.94
N GLU A 37 0.70 -10.81 -7.32
CA GLU A 37 1.58 -11.95 -7.03
C GLU A 37 1.91 -12.04 -5.54
N GLY A 38 2.27 -10.92 -4.90
CA GLY A 38 2.67 -10.88 -3.49
C GLY A 38 2.18 -9.65 -2.73
N LEU A 39 2.39 -9.66 -1.41
CA LEU A 39 2.07 -8.57 -0.48
C LEU A 39 3.30 -8.19 0.36
N PRO A 40 4.33 -7.57 -0.24
CA PRO A 40 5.60 -7.32 0.44
C PRO A 40 5.47 -6.37 1.65
N LEU A 41 4.64 -5.34 1.57
CA LEU A 41 4.44 -4.38 2.67
C LEU A 41 3.60 -5.00 3.79
N ALA A 42 2.57 -5.77 3.45
CA ALA A 42 1.81 -6.55 4.44
C ALA A 42 2.72 -7.54 5.17
N THR A 43 3.55 -8.27 4.43
CA THR A 43 4.50 -9.24 5.00
C THR A 43 5.45 -8.56 5.99
N LEU A 44 6.02 -7.41 5.62
CA LEU A 44 6.90 -6.66 6.52
C LEU A 44 6.18 -6.12 7.75
N LEU A 45 4.96 -5.61 7.59
CA LEU A 45 4.13 -5.16 8.70
C LEU A 45 3.90 -6.30 9.70
N PHE A 46 3.47 -7.48 9.23
CA PHE A 46 3.20 -8.62 10.11
C PHE A 46 4.45 -9.16 10.79
N VAL A 47 5.55 -9.32 10.04
CA VAL A 47 6.83 -9.79 10.59
C VAL A 47 7.35 -8.83 11.64
N THR A 48 7.31 -7.52 11.40
CA THR A 48 7.81 -6.54 12.38
C THR A 48 6.89 -6.43 13.60
N ALA A 49 5.56 -6.50 13.42
CA ALA A 49 4.62 -6.55 14.52
C ALA A 49 4.75 -7.81 15.38
N SER A 50 5.24 -8.90 14.81
CA SER A 50 5.47 -10.18 15.52
C SER A 50 6.54 -10.09 16.61
N LEU A 51 7.36 -9.03 16.60
CA LEU A 51 8.39 -8.76 17.60
C LEU A 51 7.83 -8.16 18.91
N GLY A 52 6.55 -7.77 18.90
CA GLY A 52 5.86 -7.22 20.08
C GLY A 52 4.51 -7.90 20.31
N THR A 53 3.50 -7.09 20.68
CA THR A 53 2.13 -7.60 20.86
C THR A 53 1.44 -7.70 19.50
N TYR A 54 1.43 -8.90 18.93
CA TYR A 54 0.79 -9.17 17.65
C TYR A 54 -0.73 -9.08 17.76
N ARG A 55 -1.36 -8.24 16.93
CA ARG A 55 -2.80 -7.96 16.94
C ARG A 55 -3.36 -8.02 15.52
N SER A 56 -3.62 -9.24 15.03
CA SER A 56 -4.13 -9.54 13.68
C SER A 56 -5.26 -8.60 13.23
N GLU A 57 -6.28 -8.40 14.07
CA GLU A 57 -7.46 -7.57 13.79
C GLU A 57 -7.10 -6.11 13.45
N GLU A 58 -6.08 -5.55 14.10
CA GLU A 58 -5.61 -4.19 13.85
C GLU A 58 -4.66 -4.13 12.65
N LEU A 59 -3.83 -5.16 12.48
CA LEU A 59 -2.79 -5.20 11.46
C LEU A 59 -3.37 -5.42 10.06
N ARG A 60 -4.43 -6.23 9.92
CA ARG A 60 -5.04 -6.57 8.62
C ARG A 60 -5.50 -5.34 7.83
N PRO A 61 -6.29 -4.39 8.40
CA PRO A 61 -6.67 -3.18 7.69
C PRO A 61 -5.47 -2.32 7.27
N VAL A 62 -4.44 -2.22 8.12
CA VAL A 62 -3.23 -1.45 7.81
C VAL A 62 -2.41 -2.10 6.71
N ALA A 63 -2.27 -3.43 6.73
CA ALA A 63 -1.61 -4.21 5.69
C ALA A 63 -2.26 -3.98 4.33
N VAL A 64 -3.59 -4.08 4.26
CA VAL A 64 -4.35 -3.81 3.04
C VAL A 64 -4.15 -2.37 2.57
N GLY A 65 -4.21 -1.41 3.51
CA GLY A 65 -3.96 -0.01 3.21
C GLY A 65 -2.58 0.24 2.58
N LEU A 66 -1.53 -0.32 3.16
CA LEU A 66 -0.16 -0.19 2.64
C LEU A 66 -0.02 -0.77 1.23
N GLU A 67 -0.61 -1.93 0.98
CA GLU A 67 -0.57 -2.54 -0.36
C GLU A 67 -1.36 -1.74 -1.39
N LEU A 68 -2.49 -1.14 -1.00
CA LEU A 68 -3.20 -0.20 -1.87
C LEU A 68 -2.34 1.03 -2.21
N LEU A 69 -1.56 1.56 -1.26
CA LEU A 69 -0.63 2.66 -1.56
C LEU A 69 0.45 2.25 -2.57
N ARG A 70 0.99 1.04 -2.46
CA ARG A 70 1.95 0.50 -3.42
C ARG A 70 1.33 0.39 -4.81
N LEU A 71 0.13 -0.18 -4.90
CA LEU A 71 -0.59 -0.29 -6.17
C LEU A 71 -0.90 1.10 -6.75
N ALA A 72 -1.29 2.07 -5.91
CA ALA A 72 -1.54 3.45 -6.34
C ALA A 72 -0.28 4.08 -6.94
N ALA A 73 0.86 3.96 -6.26
CA ALA A 73 2.13 4.50 -6.74
C ALA A 73 2.57 3.86 -8.06
N GLU A 74 2.43 2.53 -8.20
CA GLU A 74 2.75 1.82 -9.43
C GLU A 74 1.89 2.30 -10.61
N LYS A 75 0.58 2.49 -10.40
CA LYS A 75 -0.34 3.02 -11.42
C LYS A 75 -0.03 4.47 -11.79
N HIS A 76 0.28 5.31 -10.80
CA HIS A 76 0.46 6.74 -10.99
C HIS A 76 1.78 7.08 -11.67
N TYR A 77 2.87 6.37 -11.36
CA TYR A 77 4.22 6.76 -11.80
C TYR A 77 4.84 5.77 -12.80
N ARG A 78 4.74 4.46 -12.54
CA ARG A 78 5.38 3.44 -13.40
C ARG A 78 4.64 3.21 -14.70
N GLU A 79 3.31 3.13 -14.67
CA GLU A 79 2.53 2.92 -15.88
C GLU A 79 2.50 4.20 -16.74
N MET A 80 2.40 5.38 -16.13
CA MET A 80 2.47 6.66 -16.87
C MET A 80 3.82 6.89 -17.55
N ALA A 81 4.95 6.52 -16.93
CA ALA A 81 6.28 6.66 -17.55
C ALA A 81 6.49 5.73 -18.76
N ASN A 82 5.75 4.62 -18.84
CA ASN A 82 5.91 3.60 -19.90
C ASN A 82 4.91 3.73 -21.06
N LEU A 83 3.96 4.68 -20.99
CA LEU A 83 2.89 4.79 -21.96
C LEU A 83 3.13 5.92 -22.97
N ASN A 84 3.36 5.53 -24.23
CA ASN A 84 2.94 6.31 -25.41
C ASN A 84 1.43 6.09 -25.70
N ALA A 85 0.63 5.75 -24.68
CA ALA A 85 -0.78 5.43 -24.87
C ALA A 85 -1.61 6.71 -24.92
N GLY A 86 -2.60 6.76 -25.81
CA GLY A 86 -3.46 7.94 -25.96
C GLY A 86 -4.17 8.33 -24.66
N ASP A 87 -4.50 9.63 -24.54
CA ASP A 87 -5.00 10.33 -23.36
C ASP A 87 -6.02 9.55 -22.49
N ASN A 88 -6.89 8.75 -23.09
CA ASN A 88 -7.95 8.03 -22.37
C ASN A 88 -7.44 6.92 -21.44
N LEU A 89 -6.37 6.20 -21.81
CA LEU A 89 -5.79 5.15 -20.96
C LEU A 89 -5.02 5.77 -19.78
N GLN A 90 -4.31 6.87 -20.04
CA GLN A 90 -3.58 7.61 -19.02
C GLN A 90 -4.53 8.17 -17.95
N ASN A 91 -5.66 8.77 -18.37
CA ASN A 91 -6.69 9.26 -17.45
C ASN A 91 -7.29 8.14 -16.58
N LEU A 92 -7.47 6.93 -17.12
CA LEU A 92 -7.98 5.80 -16.34
C LEU A 92 -7.00 5.34 -15.27
N PHE A 93 -5.69 5.32 -15.55
CA PHE A 93 -4.67 4.95 -14.55
C PHE A 93 -4.58 5.97 -13.42
N LEU A 94 -4.64 7.26 -13.74
CA LEU A 94 -4.70 8.34 -12.74
C LEU A 94 -5.90 8.18 -11.80
N VAL A 95 -7.10 8.02 -12.36
CA VAL A 95 -8.33 7.85 -11.56
C VAL A 95 -8.26 6.56 -10.72
N THR A 96 -7.66 5.50 -11.24
CA THR A 96 -7.48 4.24 -10.51
C THR A 96 -6.51 4.42 -9.34
N ALA A 97 -5.41 5.15 -9.54
CA ALA A 97 -4.45 5.46 -8.47
C ALA A 97 -5.10 6.30 -7.36
N ASP A 98 -5.85 7.34 -7.72
CA ASP A 98 -6.58 8.18 -6.75
C ASP A 98 -7.59 7.36 -5.94
N PHE A 99 -8.30 6.45 -6.60
CA PHE A 99 -9.19 5.51 -5.92
C PHE A 99 -8.43 4.64 -4.92
N TYR A 100 -7.28 4.06 -5.29
CA TYR A 100 -6.48 3.25 -4.37
C TYR A 100 -5.93 4.07 -3.20
N TYR A 101 -5.45 5.30 -3.42
CA TYR A 101 -5.03 6.19 -2.34
C TYR A 101 -6.16 6.46 -1.34
N ALA A 102 -7.35 6.83 -1.84
CA ALA A 102 -8.51 7.09 -0.99
C ALA A 102 -8.95 5.84 -0.22
N GLN A 103 -8.96 4.68 -0.88
CA GLN A 103 -9.36 3.42 -0.28
C GLN A 103 -8.35 2.95 0.79
N ALA A 104 -7.05 3.16 0.54
CA ALA A 104 -5.99 2.84 1.49
C ALA A 104 -6.19 3.55 2.83
N ILE A 105 -6.42 4.87 2.77
CA ILE A 105 -6.66 5.69 3.97
C ILE A 105 -7.97 5.30 4.65
N THR A 106 -9.03 5.07 3.87
CA THR A 106 -10.35 4.70 4.39
C THR A 106 -10.30 3.41 5.20
N ILE A 107 -9.62 2.38 4.70
CA ILE A 107 -9.49 1.09 5.38
C ILE A 107 -8.61 1.23 6.61
N ALA A 108 -7.43 1.86 6.50
CA ALA A 108 -6.52 2.00 7.62
C ALA A 108 -7.11 2.85 8.76
N ALA A 109 -7.95 3.84 8.45
CA ALA A 109 -8.63 4.66 9.44
C ALA A 109 -9.59 3.87 10.35
N THR A 110 -10.05 2.68 9.93
CA THR A 110 -10.92 1.82 10.75
C THR A 110 -10.26 1.35 12.05
N VAL A 111 -8.93 1.35 12.11
CA VAL A 111 -8.13 1.02 13.30
C VAL A 111 -8.19 2.14 14.36
N ARG A 112 -8.66 3.34 14.00
CA ARG A 112 -8.86 4.50 14.90
C ARG A 112 -7.59 4.95 15.62
N LYS A 113 -6.43 4.69 15.04
CA LYS A 113 -5.12 5.14 15.52
C LYS A 113 -4.60 6.23 14.61
N GLY A 114 -4.69 7.49 15.06
CA GLY A 114 -4.35 8.67 14.23
C GLY A 114 -2.96 8.60 13.60
N PHE A 115 -1.98 8.04 14.33
CA PHE A 115 -0.63 7.87 13.82
C PHE A 115 -0.55 6.94 12.60
N VAL A 116 -1.46 5.99 12.42
CA VAL A 116 -1.49 5.09 11.26
C VAL A 116 -1.71 5.91 9.99
N VAL A 117 -2.76 6.74 9.99
CA VAL A 117 -3.09 7.64 8.88
C VAL A 117 -1.97 8.65 8.66
N GLU A 118 -1.39 9.19 9.74
CA GLU A 118 -0.28 10.13 9.64
C GLU A 118 0.94 9.55 8.91
N HIS A 119 1.38 8.33 9.27
CA HIS A 119 2.53 7.69 8.61
C HIS A 119 2.22 7.35 7.16
N MET A 120 1.00 6.87 6.86
CA MET A 120 0.58 6.60 5.49
C MET A 120 0.57 7.87 4.63
N VAL A 121 0.05 8.99 5.14
CA VAL A 121 0.05 10.26 4.42
C VAL A 121 1.46 10.81 4.22
N LYS A 122 2.35 10.66 5.22
CA LYS A 122 3.78 10.99 5.08
C LYS A 122 4.43 10.19 3.96
N ALA A 123 4.16 8.88 3.88
CA ALA A 123 4.67 8.04 2.80
C ALA A 123 4.19 8.51 1.42
N ILE A 124 2.90 8.88 1.28
CA ILE A 124 2.36 9.43 0.03
C ILE A 124 3.09 10.72 -0.35
N ALA A 125 3.32 11.62 0.62
CA ALA A 125 4.02 12.89 0.38
C ALA A 125 5.48 12.68 -0.02
N GLU A 126 6.17 11.69 0.56
CA GLU A 126 7.54 11.32 0.19
C GLU A 126 7.61 10.83 -1.26
N ILE A 127 6.70 9.92 -1.67
CA ILE A 127 6.63 9.41 -3.05
C ILE A 127 6.45 10.58 -4.02
N ALA A 128 5.47 11.45 -3.77
CA ALA A 128 5.22 12.62 -4.62
C ALA A 128 6.41 13.58 -4.68
N GLY A 129 7.15 13.73 -3.58
CA GLY A 129 8.35 14.57 -3.51
C GLY A 129 9.52 14.02 -4.33
N VAL A 130 9.76 12.71 -4.27
CA VAL A 130 10.80 12.03 -5.06
C VAL A 130 10.52 12.18 -6.56
N GLU A 131 9.27 11.99 -6.97
CA GLU A 131 8.82 12.12 -8.36
C GLU A 131 8.98 13.55 -8.89
N ALA A 132 8.53 14.54 -8.11
CA ALA A 132 8.70 15.94 -8.47
C ALA A 132 10.18 16.35 -8.59
N ALA A 133 11.07 15.73 -7.81
CA ALA A 133 12.51 15.96 -7.91
C ALA A 133 13.13 15.26 -9.13
N GLY A 134 12.69 14.05 -9.46
CA GLY A 134 13.09 13.31 -10.66
C GLY A 134 12.79 14.07 -11.94
N GLN A 135 11.57 14.58 -12.07
CA GLN A 135 11.15 15.42 -13.21
C GLN A 135 11.99 16.69 -13.35
N LYS A 136 12.39 17.32 -12.23
CA LYS A 136 13.22 18.53 -12.24
C LYS A 136 14.66 18.29 -12.68
N HIS A 137 15.17 17.08 -12.51
CA HIS A 137 16.57 16.76 -12.76
C HIS A 137 16.81 15.92 -14.03
N ASP A 138 15.76 15.64 -14.81
CA ASP A 138 15.80 14.79 -16.01
C ASP A 138 16.55 13.47 -15.77
N LYS A 139 16.43 12.96 -14.54
CA LYS A 139 17.01 11.70 -14.11
C LYS A 139 15.88 10.70 -13.90
N PRO A 140 15.96 9.50 -14.48
CA PRO A 140 15.02 8.46 -14.15
C PRO A 140 15.16 8.14 -12.66
N VAL A 141 14.09 8.37 -11.91
CA VAL A 141 13.98 7.87 -10.55
C VAL A 141 14.01 6.35 -10.64
N THR A 142 14.76 5.70 -9.75
CA THR A 142 14.76 4.23 -9.72
C THR A 142 13.60 3.75 -8.86
N VAL A 143 12.95 2.65 -9.26
CA VAL A 143 11.84 1.99 -8.54
C VAL A 143 12.16 1.69 -7.07
N SER A 144 13.47 1.56 -6.75
CA SER A 144 14.00 1.41 -5.40
C SER A 144 13.76 2.64 -4.52
N ASP A 145 13.85 3.84 -5.08
CA ASP A 145 13.71 5.10 -4.34
C ASP A 145 12.23 5.46 -4.10
N GLU A 146 11.37 5.16 -5.08
CA GLU A 146 9.91 5.44 -5.03
C GLU A 146 9.21 4.67 -3.91
N ASN A 147 9.58 3.41 -3.69
CA ASN A 147 8.90 2.56 -2.71
C ASN A 147 9.59 2.54 -1.34
N ALA A 148 10.82 3.07 -1.22
CA ALA A 148 11.58 3.03 0.04
C ALA A 148 10.81 3.66 1.21
N GLY A 149 10.05 4.74 0.96
CA GLY A 149 9.16 5.37 1.95
C GLY A 149 8.07 4.43 2.45
N LEU A 150 7.44 3.67 1.54
CA LEU A 150 6.40 2.68 1.89
C LEU A 150 6.97 1.50 2.69
N PHE A 151 8.12 0.98 2.29
CA PHE A 151 8.80 -0.10 3.01
C PHE A 151 9.16 0.29 4.45
N ARG A 152 9.72 1.49 4.62
CA ARG A 152 10.01 2.06 5.94
C ARG A 152 8.74 2.23 6.77
N THR A 153 7.70 2.79 6.17
CA THR A 153 6.40 3.00 6.82
C THR A 153 5.79 1.69 7.30
N ALA A 154 5.88 0.62 6.51
CA ALA A 154 5.40 -0.71 6.92
C ALA A 154 6.11 -1.22 8.17
N VAL A 155 7.44 -1.07 8.25
CA VAL A 155 8.24 -1.46 9.41
C VAL A 155 7.94 -0.61 10.64
N GLU A 156 7.86 0.71 10.47
CA GLU A 156 7.54 1.66 11.55
C GLU A 156 6.16 1.39 12.12
N LEU A 157 5.14 1.22 11.26
CA LEU A 157 3.78 0.90 11.69
C LEU A 157 3.70 -0.45 12.39
N GLY A 158 4.40 -1.48 11.90
CA GLY A 158 4.41 -2.79 12.56
C GLY A 158 5.03 -2.71 13.96
N THR A 159 6.08 -1.91 14.11
CA THR A 159 6.72 -1.65 15.41
C THR A 159 5.80 -0.85 16.34
N LEU A 160 5.20 0.24 15.87
CA LEU A 160 4.31 1.08 16.68
C LEU A 160 3.03 0.33 17.08
N LEU A 161 2.42 -0.38 16.15
CA LEU A 161 1.22 -1.18 16.39
C LEU A 161 1.48 -2.39 17.27
N SER A 162 2.72 -2.81 17.50
CA SER A 162 3.04 -3.91 18.42
C SER A 162 3.49 -3.44 19.81
N THR A 163 3.84 -2.16 19.96
CA THR A 163 4.37 -1.58 21.22
C THR A 163 3.43 -0.58 21.90
N THR A 164 2.45 -0.03 21.18
CA THR A 164 1.55 0.98 21.75
C THR A 164 0.31 0.31 22.40
N PRO A 165 0.06 0.49 23.71
CA PRO A 165 -1.17 0.02 24.37
C PRO A 165 -2.40 0.81 23.92
N LEU A 166 -3.59 0.30 24.24
CA LEU A 166 -4.90 0.90 23.90
C LEU A 166 -5.09 2.28 24.53
#